data_AF-A0AAZ3S3S8-F1
#
_entry.id   AF-A0AAZ3S3S8-F1
#
_cell.length_a   1.000
_cell.length_b   1.000
_cell.length_c   1.000
_cell.angle_alpha   90.00
_cell.angle_beta   90.00
_cell.angle_gamma   90.00
#
_symmetry.space_group_name_H-M   'P 1'
#
loop_
_entity.id
_entity.type
_entity.pdbx_description
1 polymer ?
#
loop_
_entity_poly.entity_id
_entity_poly.type
_entity_poly.pdbx_seq_one_letter_code
_entity_poly.pdbx_strand_id
1 'polypeptide(L)'
;MRCRTRSVSMRCRTRSVSMMCRTRSVSMKSRTRSVSMRSRTRSVSMRCRTRSASMRCRTRSVSMRSRTRSVSMRSRTRSVSMRCRSRPVSMRCRTRSVSMRCRLRSVSMRCRTRSVSMRSRTRSVSMRCRTRSVSMRCTTRSVSMRCRTRSVSMRCRTRSVSMRCRTRSVSMRCRTRSVSMRCRTRCRGVEPGQSQ
;
A
#
# COMPACT_ATOMS: atom_id res chain seq x y z
N MET A 1 -22.55 5.62 -12.99
CA MET A 1 -23.32 4.34 -12.98
C MET A 1 -23.55 3.84 -11.56
N ARG A 2 -24.79 3.43 -11.25
CA ARG A 2 -25.14 2.72 -10.01
C ARG A 2 -25.51 1.27 -10.36
N CYS A 3 -24.99 0.30 -9.63
CA CYS A 3 -25.29 -1.12 -9.88
C CYS A 3 -25.84 -1.79 -8.62
N ARG A 4 -26.96 -2.51 -8.78
CA ARG A 4 -27.63 -3.33 -7.75
C ARG A 4 -27.91 -4.75 -8.27
N THR A 5 -26.88 -5.39 -8.81
CA THR A 5 -26.96 -6.76 -9.31
C THR A 5 -26.11 -7.70 -8.45
N ARG A 6 -26.25 -9.02 -8.63
CA ARG A 6 -25.41 -10.00 -7.92
C ARG A 6 -23.92 -9.78 -8.21
N SER A 7 -23.58 -9.47 -9.46
CA SER A 7 -22.20 -9.28 -9.94
C SER A 7 -22.15 -8.22 -11.05
N VAL A 8 -21.07 -7.46 -11.08
CA VAL A 8 -20.83 -6.44 -12.13
C VAL A 8 -19.47 -6.69 -12.75
N SER A 9 -19.45 -6.90 -14.06
CA SER A 9 -18.25 -6.89 -14.89
C SER A 9 -18.32 -5.74 -15.88
N MET A 10 -17.33 -4.86 -15.85
CA MET A 10 -17.31 -3.68 -16.73
C MET A 10 -15.98 -3.58 -17.48
N ARG A 11 -16.07 -3.29 -18.79
CA ARG A 11 -14.96 -2.83 -19.60
C ARG A 11 -15.31 -1.46 -20.20
N CYS A 12 -14.49 -0.44 -19.94
CA CYS A 12 -14.73 0.91 -20.46
C CYS A 12 -13.49 1.53 -21.10
N ARG A 13 -13.72 2.26 -22.20
CA ARG A 13 -12.78 3.16 -22.87
C ARG A 13 -13.46 4.53 -23.03
N THR A 14 -13.47 5.32 -21.98
CA THR A 14 -14.12 6.63 -21.93
C THR A 14 -13.18 7.67 -21.33
N ARG A 15 -13.57 8.95 -21.35
CA ARG A 15 -12.82 10.01 -20.66
C ARG A 15 -12.79 9.77 -19.15
N SER A 16 -13.92 9.42 -18.54
CA SER A 16 -14.09 9.24 -17.10
C SER A 16 -15.06 8.10 -16.78
N VAL A 17 -14.83 7.41 -15.66
CA VAL A 17 -15.76 6.42 -15.11
C VAL A 17 -15.99 6.70 -13.63
N SER A 18 -17.25 6.87 -13.26
CA SER A 18 -17.71 6.96 -11.87
C SER A 18 -18.71 5.84 -11.57
N MET A 19 -18.39 5.02 -10.56
CA MET A 19 -19.16 3.83 -10.24
C MET A 19 -19.50 3.74 -8.76
N MET A 20 -20.78 3.43 -8.49
CA MET A 20 -21.26 3.08 -7.15
C MET A 20 -21.95 1.71 -7.18
N CYS A 21 -21.40 0.72 -6.47
CA CYS A 21 -21.92 -0.65 -6.48
C CYS A 21 -22.26 -1.16 -5.08
N ARG A 22 -23.41 -1.83 -4.98
CA ARG A 22 -23.80 -2.69 -3.85
C ARG A 22 -24.14 -4.08 -4.40
N THR A 23 -23.14 -4.95 -4.47
CA THR A 23 -23.21 -6.25 -5.17
C THR A 23 -22.37 -7.29 -4.43
N ARG A 24 -22.42 -8.57 -4.81
CA ARG A 24 -21.48 -9.57 -4.25
C ARG A 24 -20.07 -9.35 -4.79
N SER A 25 -19.93 -9.08 -6.09
CA SER A 25 -18.63 -8.92 -6.75
C SER A 25 -18.63 -7.78 -7.78
N VAL A 26 -17.48 -7.12 -7.91
CA VAL A 26 -17.21 -6.13 -8.97
C VAL A 26 -15.86 -6.44 -9.61
N SER A 27 -15.86 -6.52 -10.94
CA SER A 27 -14.67 -6.64 -11.77
C SER A 27 -14.68 -5.50 -12.80
N MET A 28 -13.62 -4.70 -12.83
CA MET A 28 -13.54 -3.57 -13.77
C MET A 28 -12.20 -3.54 -14.49
N LYS A 29 -12.26 -3.40 -15.83
CA LYS A 29 -11.13 -3.15 -16.73
C LYS A 29 -11.34 -1.79 -17.40
N SER A 30 -10.48 -0.81 -17.15
CA SER A 30 -10.66 0.54 -17.70
C SER A 30 -9.39 1.13 -18.31
N ARG A 31 -9.56 1.85 -19.43
CA ARG A 31 -8.54 2.71 -20.06
C ARG A 31 -9.15 4.10 -20.25
N THR A 32 -8.93 4.99 -19.30
CA THR A 32 -9.62 6.30 -19.22
C THR A 32 -8.71 7.39 -18.65
N ARG A 33 -9.11 8.66 -18.66
CA ARG A 33 -8.35 9.69 -17.91
C ARG A 33 -8.55 9.50 -16.40
N SER A 34 -9.78 9.27 -15.95
CA SER A 34 -10.10 9.14 -14.52
C SER A 34 -11.04 7.96 -14.22
N VAL A 35 -10.82 7.36 -13.05
CA VAL A 35 -11.69 6.33 -12.47
C VAL A 35 -11.95 6.68 -11.01
N SER A 36 -13.21 6.67 -10.62
CA SER A 36 -13.67 6.76 -9.23
C SER A 36 -14.63 5.63 -8.93
N MET A 37 -14.31 4.79 -7.93
CA MET A 37 -15.16 3.68 -7.50
C MET A 37 -15.51 3.78 -6.02
N ARG A 38 -16.80 3.64 -5.71
CA ARG A 38 -17.31 3.42 -4.36
C ARG A 38 -18.08 2.10 -4.31
N SER A 39 -17.65 1.17 -3.47
CA SER A 39 -18.29 -0.16 -3.42
C SER A 39 -18.51 -0.69 -2.00
N ARG A 40 -19.63 -1.40 -1.83
CA ARG A 40 -19.95 -2.25 -0.68
C ARG A 40 -20.23 -3.65 -1.22
N THR A 41 -19.26 -4.55 -1.15
CA THR A 41 -19.32 -5.87 -1.80
C THR A 41 -18.55 -6.94 -1.04
N ARG A 42 -18.63 -8.21 -1.44
CA ARG A 42 -17.71 -9.23 -0.91
C ARG A 42 -16.32 -9.05 -1.53
N SER A 43 -16.23 -8.86 -2.85
CA SER A 43 -14.95 -8.75 -3.56
C SER A 43 -14.94 -7.61 -4.60
N VAL A 44 -13.77 -7.01 -4.78
CA VAL A 44 -13.49 -6.02 -5.85
C VAL A 44 -12.17 -6.36 -6.53
N SER A 45 -12.19 -6.44 -7.85
CA SER A 45 -11.02 -6.55 -8.70
C SER A 45 -10.99 -5.39 -9.69
N MET A 46 -9.91 -4.60 -9.69
CA MET A 46 -9.75 -3.47 -10.60
C MET A 46 -8.45 -3.54 -11.37
N ARG A 47 -8.56 -3.43 -12.70
CA ARG A 47 -7.42 -3.25 -13.62
C ARG A 47 -7.59 -1.95 -14.40
N CYS A 48 -6.74 -0.97 -14.15
CA CYS A 48 -6.87 0.34 -14.79
C CYS A 48 -5.56 0.84 -15.42
N ARG A 49 -5.70 1.51 -16.58
CA ARG A 49 -4.67 2.33 -17.21
C ARG A 49 -5.21 3.76 -17.33
N THR A 50 -4.84 4.65 -16.40
CA THR A 50 -5.48 5.98 -16.28
C THR A 50 -4.53 7.09 -15.84
N ARG A 51 -4.93 8.36 -15.92
CA ARG A 51 -4.18 9.42 -15.21
C ARG A 51 -4.40 9.29 -13.71
N SER A 52 -5.66 9.16 -13.28
CA SER A 52 -6.01 9.11 -11.86
C SER A 52 -6.94 7.94 -11.56
N ALA A 53 -6.71 7.26 -10.43
CA ALA A 53 -7.60 6.22 -9.92
C ALA A 53 -7.87 6.45 -8.43
N SER A 54 -9.14 6.59 -8.07
CA SER A 54 -9.61 6.69 -6.69
C SER A 54 -10.55 5.53 -6.36
N MET A 55 -10.34 4.91 -5.19
CA MET A 55 -11.14 3.77 -4.76
C MET A 55 -11.52 3.90 -3.29
N ARG A 56 -12.81 3.74 -3.00
CA ARG A 56 -13.36 3.63 -1.65
C ARG A 56 -14.19 2.36 -1.48
N CYS A 57 -13.69 1.40 -0.71
CA CYS A 57 -14.30 0.08 -0.57
C CYS A 57 -14.61 -0.29 0.89
N ARG A 58 -15.77 -0.92 1.12
CA ARG A 58 -16.06 -1.72 2.32
C ARG A 58 -16.36 -3.15 1.86
N THR A 59 -15.39 -4.06 1.97
CA THR A 59 -15.48 -5.39 1.35
C THR A 59 -14.74 -6.48 2.13
N ARG A 60 -14.87 -7.76 1.75
CA ARG A 60 -13.97 -8.79 2.30
C ARG A 60 -12.58 -8.68 1.67
N SER A 61 -12.51 -8.57 0.33
CA SER A 61 -11.24 -8.50 -0.40
C SER A 61 -11.22 -7.39 -1.45
N VAL A 62 -10.02 -6.82 -1.66
CA VAL A 62 -9.73 -5.87 -2.74
C VAL A 62 -8.43 -6.28 -3.43
N SER A 63 -8.49 -6.39 -4.75
CA SER A 63 -7.31 -6.53 -5.62
C SER A 63 -7.28 -5.37 -6.62
N MET A 64 -6.15 -4.67 -6.68
CA MET A 64 -5.94 -3.57 -7.63
C MET A 64 -4.64 -3.76 -8.40
N ARG A 65 -4.74 -3.70 -9.74
CA ARG A 65 -3.60 -3.62 -10.65
C ARG A 65 -3.70 -2.37 -11.50
N SER A 66 -2.81 -1.41 -11.30
CA SER A 66 -2.89 -0.12 -11.99
C SER A 66 -1.59 0.29 -12.67
N ARG A 67 -1.73 0.96 -13.82
CA ARG A 67 -0.68 1.77 -14.45
C ARG A 67 -1.23 3.19 -14.57
N THR A 68 -0.87 4.09 -13.65
CA THR A 68 -1.50 5.41 -13.60
C THR A 68 -0.53 6.55 -13.33
N ARG A 69 -0.95 7.81 -13.45
CA ARG A 69 -0.17 8.91 -12.86
C ARG A 69 -0.33 8.89 -11.34
N SER A 70 -1.54 8.76 -10.80
CA SER A 70 -1.79 8.74 -9.35
C SER A 70 -2.79 7.65 -8.93
N VAL A 71 -2.65 7.16 -7.70
CA VAL A 71 -3.62 6.24 -7.06
C VAL A 71 -3.92 6.71 -5.64
N SER A 72 -5.21 6.73 -5.29
CA SER A 72 -5.69 6.93 -3.93
C SER A 72 -6.65 5.80 -3.54
N MET A 73 -6.37 5.11 -2.44
CA MET A 73 -7.20 4.02 -1.93
C MET A 73 -7.58 4.24 -0.47
N ARG A 74 -8.88 4.14 -0.18
CA ARG A 74 -9.42 4.06 1.18
C ARG A 74 -10.25 2.79 1.36
N SER A 75 -9.84 1.90 2.24
CA SER A 75 -10.53 0.62 2.40
C SER A 75 -10.78 0.23 3.87
N ARG A 76 -11.90 -0.46 4.10
CA ARG A 76 -12.19 -1.23 5.32
C ARG A 76 -12.51 -2.67 4.89
N THR A 77 -11.55 -3.58 5.02
CA THR A 77 -11.66 -4.93 4.44
C THR A 77 -10.96 -6.01 5.26
N ARG A 78 -11.10 -7.29 4.90
CA ARG A 78 -10.22 -8.33 5.47
C ARG A 78 -8.83 -8.26 4.83
N SER A 79 -8.77 -8.19 3.51
CA SER A 79 -7.50 -8.18 2.76
C SER A 79 -7.46 -7.11 1.67
N VAL A 80 -6.26 -6.58 1.43
CA VAL A 80 -5.94 -5.69 0.29
C VAL A 80 -4.67 -6.17 -0.37
N SER A 81 -4.73 -6.37 -1.69
CA SER A 81 -3.57 -6.60 -2.55
C SER A 81 -3.49 -5.49 -3.60
N MET A 82 -2.33 -4.85 -3.70
CA MET A 82 -2.11 -3.74 -4.63
C MET A 82 -0.83 -3.94 -5.44
N ARG A 83 -0.94 -3.84 -6.77
CA ARG A 83 0.17 -3.80 -7.70
C ARG A 83 0.11 -2.55 -8.58
N CYS A 84 1.02 -1.60 -8.37
CA CYS A 84 0.97 -0.30 -9.05
C CYS A 84 2.28 0.05 -9.78
N ARG A 85 2.13 0.71 -10.93
CA ARG A 85 3.15 1.55 -11.58
C ARG A 85 2.56 2.96 -11.75
N SER A 86 3.07 3.94 -11.02
CA SER A 86 2.53 5.30 -10.97
C SER A 86 3.51 6.31 -10.36
N ARG A 87 3.18 7.60 -10.37
CA ARG A 87 4.01 8.65 -9.74
C ARG A 87 3.80 8.62 -8.21
N PRO A 88 2.64 9.03 -7.65
CA PRO A 88 2.32 8.75 -6.25
C PRO A 88 1.29 7.62 -6.05
N VAL A 89 1.39 6.95 -4.90
CA VAL A 89 0.34 6.11 -4.32
C VAL A 89 0.09 6.55 -2.88
N SER A 90 -1.18 6.80 -2.55
CA SER A 90 -1.65 7.02 -1.19
C SER A 90 -2.65 5.94 -0.78
N MET A 91 -2.41 5.31 0.37
CA MET A 91 -3.24 4.22 0.88
C MET A 91 -3.63 4.44 2.33
N ARG A 92 -4.94 4.37 2.62
CA ARG A 92 -5.50 4.37 3.97
C ARG A 92 -6.38 3.14 4.21
N CYS A 93 -5.92 2.24 5.08
CA CYS A 93 -6.56 0.93 5.27
C CYS A 93 -6.86 0.65 6.76
N ARG A 94 -8.02 0.02 7.02
CA ARG A 94 -8.30 -0.73 8.26
C ARG A 94 -8.64 -2.16 7.88
N THR A 95 -7.69 -3.09 8.03
CA THR A 95 -7.81 -4.46 7.49
C THR A 95 -7.13 -5.52 8.33
N ARG A 96 -7.28 -6.82 8.02
CA ARG A 96 -6.43 -7.86 8.62
C ARG A 96 -5.04 -7.84 7.97
N SER A 97 -4.98 -7.82 6.64
CA SER A 97 -3.72 -7.86 5.89
C SER A 97 -3.67 -6.82 4.77
N VAL A 98 -2.45 -6.33 4.49
CA VAL A 98 -2.13 -5.50 3.33
C VAL A 98 -0.87 -6.04 2.67
N SER A 99 -0.93 -6.27 1.36
CA SER A 99 0.22 -6.58 0.52
C SER A 99 0.33 -5.54 -0.60
N MET A 100 1.52 -4.96 -0.76
CA MET A 100 1.78 -3.92 -1.75
C MET A 100 3.05 -4.21 -2.56
N ARG A 101 2.94 -4.20 -3.88
CA ARG A 101 4.08 -4.29 -4.82
C ARG A 101 4.08 -3.11 -5.79
N CYS A 102 5.08 -2.25 -5.69
CA CYS A 102 5.06 -0.94 -6.35
C CYS A 102 6.39 -0.57 -7.04
N ARG A 103 6.32 0.12 -8.19
CA ARG A 103 7.46 0.80 -8.85
C ARG A 103 7.07 2.24 -9.19
N LEU A 104 7.46 3.20 -8.35
CA LEU A 104 6.83 4.54 -8.29
C LEU A 104 7.81 5.67 -7.93
N ARG A 105 7.37 6.94 -7.98
CA ARG A 105 8.14 8.05 -7.37
C ARG A 105 8.00 8.02 -5.85
N SER A 106 6.78 7.97 -5.34
CA SER A 106 6.51 8.08 -3.89
C SER A 106 5.36 7.18 -3.42
N VAL A 107 5.49 6.64 -2.20
CA VAL A 107 4.44 5.89 -1.50
C VAL A 107 4.16 6.51 -0.14
N SER A 108 2.89 6.73 0.16
CA SER A 108 2.41 7.04 1.51
C SER A 108 1.37 6.01 1.96
N MET A 109 1.63 5.35 3.09
CA MET A 109 0.73 4.34 3.66
C MET A 109 0.36 4.67 5.10
N ARG A 110 -0.95 4.68 5.38
CA ARG A 110 -1.50 4.75 6.73
C ARG A 110 -2.42 3.57 7.01
N CYS A 111 -2.03 2.69 7.93
CA CYS A 111 -2.77 1.45 8.17
C CYS A 111 -2.97 1.12 9.66
N ARG A 112 -4.11 0.48 9.96
CA ARG A 112 -4.37 -0.23 11.22
C ARG A 112 -4.73 -1.66 10.86
N THR A 113 -3.80 -2.61 11.05
CA THR A 113 -3.95 -3.98 10.54
C THR A 113 -3.28 -5.04 11.42
N ARG A 114 -3.46 -6.34 11.13
CA ARG A 114 -2.63 -7.37 11.76
C ARG A 114 -1.25 -7.40 11.10
N SER A 115 -1.19 -7.44 9.77
CA SER A 115 0.06 -7.53 9.02
C SER A 115 0.13 -6.54 7.86
N VAL A 116 1.36 -6.12 7.54
CA VAL A 116 1.70 -5.33 6.35
C VAL A 116 2.94 -5.93 5.70
N SER A 117 2.85 -6.19 4.40
CA SER A 117 4.00 -6.54 3.55
C SER A 117 4.12 -5.53 2.41
N MET A 118 5.32 -4.96 2.25
CA MET A 118 5.61 -3.99 1.19
C MET A 118 6.88 -4.38 0.43
N ARG A 119 6.77 -4.43 -0.90
CA ARG A 119 7.90 -4.52 -1.83
C ARG A 119 7.89 -3.33 -2.79
N SER A 120 8.90 -2.47 -2.72
CA SER A 120 8.93 -1.22 -3.51
C SER A 120 10.28 -0.95 -4.18
N ARG A 121 10.22 -0.33 -5.37
CA ARG A 121 11.36 0.41 -5.97
C ARG A 121 10.90 1.85 -6.21
N THR A 122 11.35 2.81 -5.39
CA THR A 122 10.79 4.17 -5.39
C THR A 122 11.80 5.24 -5.00
N ARG A 123 11.51 6.55 -5.22
CA ARG A 123 12.36 7.59 -4.60
C ARG A 123 12.13 7.64 -3.09
N SER A 124 10.87 7.65 -2.65
CA SER A 124 10.56 7.81 -1.22
C SER A 124 9.41 6.92 -0.75
N VAL A 125 9.55 6.40 0.48
CA VAL A 125 8.52 5.63 1.18
C VAL A 125 8.23 6.29 2.53
N SER A 126 6.96 6.60 2.79
CA SER A 126 6.48 6.99 4.11
C SER A 126 5.42 6.01 4.60
N MET A 127 5.63 5.47 5.81
CA MET A 127 4.71 4.51 6.42
C MET A 127 4.35 4.91 7.85
N ARG A 128 3.05 4.96 8.14
CA ARG A 128 2.50 5.12 9.49
C ARG A 128 1.53 3.98 9.82
N CYS A 129 1.93 3.10 10.74
CA CYS A 129 1.17 1.89 11.03
C CYS A 129 0.93 1.64 12.53
N ARG A 130 -0.19 0.99 12.83
CA ARG A 130 -0.45 0.31 14.11
C ARG A 130 -0.80 -1.14 13.79
N THR A 131 0.12 -2.08 13.99
CA THR A 131 -0.04 -3.47 13.52
C THR A 131 0.59 -4.51 14.44
N ARG A 132 0.39 -5.81 14.20
CA ARG A 132 1.20 -6.84 14.86
C ARG A 132 2.57 -6.93 14.21
N SER A 133 2.61 -7.05 12.88
CA SER A 133 3.86 -7.19 12.13
C SER A 133 3.95 -6.25 10.93
N VAL A 134 5.18 -5.88 10.59
CA VAL A 134 5.53 -5.14 9.36
C VAL A 134 6.74 -5.81 8.73
N SER A 135 6.63 -6.13 7.44
CA SER A 135 7.77 -6.54 6.60
C SER A 135 7.92 -5.56 5.43
N MET A 136 9.11 -5.00 5.28
CA MET A 136 9.44 -4.08 4.19
C MET A 136 10.69 -4.53 3.44
N ARG A 137 10.58 -4.62 2.11
CA ARG A 137 11.72 -4.77 1.20
C ARG A 137 11.74 -3.66 0.17
N CYS A 138 12.72 -2.78 0.22
CA CYS A 138 12.74 -1.59 -0.64
C CYS A 138 14.13 -1.25 -1.22
N THR A 139 14.12 -0.65 -2.41
CA THR A 139 15.29 0.03 -3.00
C THR A 139 14.88 1.47 -3.28
N THR A 140 15.41 2.43 -2.50
CA THR A 140 14.90 3.81 -2.49
C THR A 140 15.97 4.89 -2.27
N ARG A 141 15.61 6.17 -2.33
CA ARG A 141 16.45 7.25 -1.80
C ARG A 141 16.20 7.47 -0.32
N SER A 142 14.94 7.47 0.10
CA SER A 142 14.56 7.69 1.49
C SER A 142 13.43 6.79 1.99
N VAL A 143 13.55 6.34 3.24
CA VAL A 143 12.51 5.62 3.97
C VAL A 143 12.22 6.34 5.28
N SER A 144 10.95 6.66 5.51
CA SER A 144 10.45 7.16 6.80
C SER A 144 9.38 6.21 7.34
N MET A 145 9.59 5.68 8.55
CA MET A 145 8.65 4.77 9.20
C MET A 145 8.30 5.24 10.61
N ARG A 146 6.99 5.32 10.90
CA ARG A 146 6.46 5.53 12.25
C ARG A 146 5.48 4.41 12.61
N CYS A 147 5.86 3.53 13.53
CA CYS A 147 5.10 2.32 13.82
C CYS A 147 4.86 2.10 15.33
N ARG A 148 3.72 1.48 15.65
CA ARG A 148 3.46 0.84 16.96
C ARG A 148 3.12 -0.63 16.67
N THR A 149 4.05 -1.55 16.92
CA THR A 149 3.98 -2.93 16.43
C THR A 149 4.52 -3.96 17.42
N ARG A 150 4.29 -5.26 17.21
CA ARG A 150 5.04 -6.31 17.94
C ARG A 150 6.40 -6.58 17.27
N SER A 151 6.42 -6.63 15.94
CA SER A 151 7.65 -6.88 15.18
C SER A 151 7.78 -6.01 13.93
N VAL A 152 9.01 -5.64 13.60
CA VAL A 152 9.40 -4.98 12.34
C VAL A 152 10.56 -5.75 11.71
N SER A 153 10.41 -6.12 10.44
CA SER A 153 11.49 -6.63 9.61
C SER A 153 11.69 -5.69 8.41
N MET A 154 12.90 -5.16 8.23
CA MET A 154 13.22 -4.27 7.12
C MET A 154 14.49 -4.72 6.41
N ARG A 155 14.40 -4.85 5.07
CA ARG A 155 15.55 -5.04 4.19
C ARG A 155 15.59 -3.92 3.16
N CYS A 156 16.59 -3.04 3.24
CA CYS A 156 16.63 -1.83 2.42
C CYS A 156 17.98 -1.59 1.74
N ARG A 157 17.95 -1.01 0.53
CA ARG A 157 19.10 -0.34 -0.10
C ARG A 157 18.68 1.11 -0.34
N THR A 158 19.20 2.06 0.44
CA THR A 158 18.72 3.45 0.38
C THR A 158 19.78 4.47 0.78
N ARG A 159 19.61 5.76 0.50
CA ARG A 159 20.53 6.78 1.03
C ARG A 159 20.27 7.03 2.50
N SER A 160 19.00 7.25 2.86
CA SER A 160 18.60 7.54 4.24
C SER A 160 17.45 6.68 4.74
N VAL A 161 17.51 6.33 6.03
CA VAL A 161 16.42 5.71 6.80
C VAL A 161 16.15 6.52 8.05
N SER A 162 14.88 6.87 8.27
CA SER A 162 14.39 7.42 9.54
C SER A 162 13.31 6.50 10.10
N MET A 163 13.53 5.95 11.29
CA MET A 163 12.58 5.05 11.95
C MET A 163 12.24 5.54 13.36
N ARG A 164 10.94 5.67 13.64
CA ARG A 164 10.42 5.86 15.00
C ARG A 164 9.44 4.75 15.36
N CYS A 165 9.87 3.86 16.26
CA CYS A 165 9.12 2.65 16.59
C CYS A 165 8.80 2.51 18.08
N ARG A 166 7.63 1.95 18.41
CA ARG A 166 7.35 1.33 19.72
C ARG A 166 7.07 -0.14 19.45
N THR A 167 8.01 -1.03 19.76
CA THR A 167 7.86 -2.43 19.40
C THR A 167 8.56 -3.40 20.35
N ARG A 168 8.35 -4.70 20.18
CA ARG A 168 9.05 -5.74 20.95
C ARG A 168 10.32 -6.19 20.24
N SER A 169 10.28 -6.31 18.92
CA SER A 169 11.44 -6.72 18.13
C SER A 169 11.58 -5.92 16.83
N VAL A 170 12.82 -5.63 16.48
CA VAL A 170 13.22 -5.00 15.22
C VAL A 170 14.37 -5.81 14.64
N SER A 171 14.24 -6.24 13.40
CA SER A 171 15.32 -6.81 12.61
C SER A 171 15.50 -5.96 11.35
N MET A 172 16.70 -5.41 11.17
CA MET A 172 17.01 -4.53 10.04
C MET A 172 18.30 -4.93 9.37
N ARG A 173 18.24 -5.02 8.04
CA ARG A 173 19.40 -5.20 7.17
C ARG A 173 19.37 -4.14 6.09
N CYS A 174 20.17 -3.11 6.26
CA CYS A 174 20.14 -1.93 5.40
C CYS A 174 21.54 -1.59 4.89
N ARG A 175 21.66 -1.33 3.58
CA ARG A 175 22.85 -0.72 2.95
C ARG A 175 22.54 0.76 2.73
N THR A 176 23.11 1.63 3.56
CA THR A 176 22.70 3.03 3.67
C THR A 176 23.81 3.96 4.10
N ARG A 177 23.77 5.21 3.62
CA ARG A 177 24.68 6.27 4.06
C ARG A 177 24.31 6.85 5.43
N SER A 178 23.02 6.90 5.76
CA SER A 178 22.58 7.51 7.02
C SER A 178 21.37 6.79 7.60
N VAL A 179 21.40 6.56 8.91
CA VAL A 179 20.33 5.91 9.67
C VAL A 179 20.05 6.72 10.93
N SER A 180 18.79 7.15 11.09
CA SER A 180 18.30 7.77 12.32
C SER A 180 17.18 6.92 12.89
N MET A 181 17.38 6.40 14.10
CA MET A 181 16.43 5.48 14.73
C MET A 181 16.14 5.83 16.18
N ARG A 182 14.84 5.91 16.48
CA ARG A 182 14.32 6.03 17.83
C ARG A 182 13.32 4.93 18.09
N CYS A 183 13.77 3.89 18.77
CA CYS A 183 12.95 2.74 19.11
C CYS A 183 12.84 2.59 20.63
N ARG A 184 11.60 2.40 21.11
CA ARG A 184 11.35 1.98 22.49
C ARG A 184 11.11 0.47 22.43
N THR A 185 12.14 -0.32 22.76
CA THR A 185 12.27 -1.78 22.53
C THR A 185 13.28 -2.41 23.50
N ARG A 186 13.12 -3.70 23.84
CA ARG A 186 14.26 -4.62 24.11
C ARG A 186 14.81 -5.03 22.74
N CYS A 187 15.95 -4.47 22.32
CA CYS A 187 16.52 -4.73 20.99
C CYS A 187 17.30 -6.05 20.97
N ARG A 188 17.13 -6.87 19.93
CA ARG A 188 18.11 -7.89 19.53
C ARG A 188 18.40 -7.67 18.04
N GLY A 189 19.66 -7.37 17.70
CA GLY A 189 20.19 -7.38 16.33
C GLY A 189 19.80 -6.19 15.44
N VAL A 190 20.58 -5.11 15.51
CA VAL A 190 20.72 -4.16 14.40
C VAL A 190 22.10 -4.39 13.82
N GLU A 191 22.17 -4.96 12.62
CA GLU A 191 23.44 -5.02 11.88
C GLU A 191 23.47 -3.90 10.85
N PRO A 192 24.20 -2.80 11.10
CA PRO A 192 24.57 -1.90 10.02
C PRO A 192 25.41 -2.73 9.05
N GLY A 193 24.94 -2.90 7.81
CA GLY A 193 25.79 -3.53 6.80
C GLY A 193 26.96 -2.60 6.55
N GLN A 194 28.17 -3.04 6.88
CA GLN A 194 29.43 -2.34 6.59
C GLN A 194 29.39 -1.80 5.15
N SER A 195 29.63 -0.51 5.03
CA SER A 195 29.97 0.14 3.77
C SER A 195 31.46 0.43 3.80
N GLN A 196 32.21 -0.24 2.92
CA GLN A 196 33.34 0.38 2.22
C GLN A 196 32.85 1.67 1.55
#